data_AF-A0A2K8U5Y5-F1
#
_entry.id   AF-A0A2K8U5Y5-F1
#
_cell.length_a   1.000
_cell.length_b   1.000
_cell.length_c   1.000
_cell.angle_alpha   90.00
_cell.angle_beta   90.00
_cell.angle_gamma   90.00
#
_symmetry.space_group_name_H-M   'P 1'
#
loop_
_entity.id
_entity.type
_entity.pdbx_description
1 polymer ?
#
loop_
_entity_poly.entity_id
_entity_poly.type
_entity_poly.pdbx_seq_one_letter_code
_entity_poly.pdbx_strand_id
1 'polypeptide(L)'
;MDRKYILTILVAGLLGFVGALLLMPPTIQDEKVRLPWRVTTNRAGDTQVFGFTLGETRLAELRRFFGEDGTINLFETPGAREPLAVEVYFEQVYLQSLRADFIITLDVDQATLKPMYERGLRISKMESGDKKIKLDPTDVETLLARPIRSITYLPQARLDNETIEKRFGPPSERRLDPSNGIIHWLYPDRGFDIARNTKGKIVIQYVNRADFSRLELPLAGAQSPADEAAPPP
;
A
#
# COMPACT_ATOMS: atom_id res chain seq x y z
N MET A 1 -14.55 53.29 -10.38
CA MET A 1 -14.31 52.15 -11.30
C MET A 1 -15.54 51.98 -12.16
N ASP A 2 -15.38 51.95 -13.49
CA ASP A 2 -16.50 51.80 -14.43
C ASP A 2 -17.17 50.42 -14.22
N ARG A 3 -18.51 50.39 -14.25
CA ARG A 3 -19.33 49.17 -14.04
C ARG A 3 -18.98 48.07 -15.03
N LYS A 4 -18.48 48.45 -16.22
CA LYS A 4 -17.98 47.52 -17.24
C LYS A 4 -16.72 46.76 -16.79
N TYR A 5 -15.78 47.40 -16.11
CA TYR A 5 -14.57 46.74 -15.62
C TYR A 5 -14.85 45.78 -14.47
N ILE A 6 -15.82 46.10 -13.60
CA ILE A 6 -16.25 45.21 -12.51
C ILE A 6 -16.85 43.92 -13.08
N LEU A 7 -17.67 44.01 -14.14
CA LEU A 7 -18.27 42.85 -14.77
C LEU A 7 -17.22 41.94 -15.45
N THR A 8 -16.25 42.53 -16.15
CA THR A 8 -15.17 41.76 -16.80
C THR A 8 -14.31 41.02 -15.79
N ILE A 9 -13.98 41.65 -14.66
CA ILE A 9 -13.18 41.01 -13.59
C ILE A 9 -13.96 39.86 -12.95
N LEU A 10 -15.27 40.02 -12.72
CA LEU A 10 -16.13 38.94 -12.19
C LEU A 10 -16.20 37.74 -13.14
N VAL A 11 -16.37 37.98 -14.44
CA VAL A 11 -16.41 36.91 -15.45
C VAL A 11 -15.06 36.19 -15.55
N ALA A 12 -13.95 36.93 -15.56
CA ALA A 12 -12.62 36.34 -15.58
C ALA A 12 -12.33 35.53 -14.30
N GLY A 13 -12.73 36.03 -13.14
CA GLY A 13 -12.62 35.32 -11.86
C GLY A 13 -13.45 34.04 -11.83
N LEU A 14 -14.68 34.08 -12.35
CA LEU A 14 -15.56 32.91 -12.45
C LEU A 14 -14.99 31.86 -13.41
N LEU A 15 -14.49 32.28 -14.58
CA LEU A 15 -13.84 31.38 -15.54
C LEU A 15 -12.57 30.75 -14.96
N GLY A 16 -11.75 31.53 -14.25
CA GLY A 16 -10.57 31.02 -13.55
C GLY A 16 -10.92 30.01 -12.45
N PHE A 17 -11.99 30.28 -11.69
CA PHE A 17 -12.48 29.39 -10.64
C PHE A 17 -13.05 28.08 -11.21
N VAL A 18 -13.84 28.15 -12.28
CA VAL A 18 -14.35 26.96 -13.00
C VAL A 18 -13.19 26.17 -13.62
N GLY A 19 -12.21 26.85 -14.22
CA GLY A 19 -10.99 26.21 -14.73
C GLY A 19 -10.21 25.48 -13.63
N ALA A 20 -10.07 26.08 -12.45
CA ALA A 20 -9.43 25.44 -11.29
C ALA A 20 -10.23 24.24 -10.77
N LEU A 21 -11.56 24.31 -10.75
CA LEU A 21 -12.42 23.17 -10.40
C LEU A 21 -12.33 22.02 -11.40
N LEU A 22 -12.14 22.29 -12.69
CA LEU A 22 -11.93 21.26 -13.72
C LEU A 22 -10.54 20.62 -13.64
N LEU A 23 -9.56 21.30 -13.03
CA LEU A 23 -8.23 20.76 -12.76
C LEU A 23 -8.14 20.03 -11.41
N MET A 24 -9.19 20.07 -10.58
CA MET A 24 -9.24 19.23 -9.38
C MET A 24 -9.45 17.77 -9.79
N PRO A 25 -8.62 16.84 -9.29
CA PRO A 25 -8.81 15.42 -9.58
C PRO A 25 -10.20 15.00 -9.09
N PRO A 26 -10.92 14.15 -9.84
CA PRO A 26 -12.24 13.69 -9.46
C PRO A 26 -12.17 13.06 -8.06
N THR A 27 -12.96 13.60 -7.13
CA THR A 27 -13.15 12.93 -5.84
C THR A 27 -13.95 11.67 -6.11
N ILE A 28 -13.36 10.50 -5.83
CA ILE A 28 -14.08 9.24 -6.01
C ILE A 28 -15.16 9.15 -4.94
N GLN A 29 -16.38 9.55 -5.31
CA GLN A 29 -17.59 9.41 -4.51
C GLN A 29 -18.17 8.02 -4.75
N ASP A 30 -17.55 7.00 -4.16
CA ASP A 30 -18.26 5.76 -3.90
C ASP A 30 -18.59 5.69 -2.41
N GLU A 31 -19.76 5.17 -2.05
CA GLU A 31 -20.21 5.07 -0.64
C GLU A 31 -19.32 4.12 0.19
N LYS A 32 -18.29 3.52 -0.41
CA LYS A 32 -17.38 2.63 0.29
C LYS A 32 -16.44 3.44 1.18
N VAL A 33 -16.38 3.04 2.44
CA VAL A 33 -15.41 3.60 3.39
C VAL A 33 -14.02 3.03 3.08
N ARG A 34 -13.05 3.89 2.78
CA ARG A 34 -11.70 3.50 2.31
C ARG A 34 -10.63 3.95 3.31
N LEU A 35 -10.77 3.48 4.54
CA LEU A 35 -9.86 3.79 5.64
C LEU A 35 -8.93 2.61 5.90
N PRO A 36 -7.65 2.84 6.26
CA PRO A 36 -6.68 1.76 6.49
C PRO A 36 -7.08 0.85 7.66
N TRP A 37 -7.78 1.39 8.66
CA TRP A 37 -8.28 0.61 9.80
C TRP A 37 -9.64 -0.08 9.55
N ARG A 38 -10.24 0.08 8.37
CA ARG A 38 -11.47 -0.62 7.99
C ARG A 38 -11.11 -1.87 7.19
N VAL A 39 -10.64 -2.88 7.92
CA VAL A 39 -10.33 -4.20 7.37
C VAL A 39 -11.48 -5.14 7.69
N THR A 40 -11.98 -5.82 6.67
CA THR A 40 -13.03 -6.85 6.81
C THR A 40 -12.61 -8.10 6.06
N THR A 41 -13.38 -9.18 6.22
CA THR A 41 -13.14 -10.43 5.51
C THR A 41 -14.43 -10.88 4.83
N ASN A 42 -14.33 -11.31 3.57
CA ASN A 42 -15.47 -11.83 2.83
C ASN A 42 -15.86 -13.26 3.32
N ARG A 43 -16.89 -13.87 2.73
CA ARG A 43 -17.31 -15.24 3.09
C ARG A 43 -16.26 -16.30 2.72
N ALA A 44 -15.42 -16.06 1.72
CA ALA A 44 -14.36 -16.97 1.29
C ALA A 44 -13.12 -16.91 2.18
N GLY A 45 -13.01 -15.88 3.03
CA GLY A 45 -11.87 -15.69 3.93
C GLY A 45 -10.86 -14.65 3.45
N ASP A 46 -11.12 -13.98 2.34
CA ASP A 46 -10.23 -12.98 1.74
C ASP A 46 -10.35 -11.62 2.43
N THR A 47 -9.20 -11.00 2.63
CA THR A 47 -9.08 -9.69 3.26
C THR A 47 -9.59 -8.59 2.32
N GLN A 48 -10.44 -7.72 2.86
CA GLN A 48 -10.99 -6.55 2.18
C GLN A 48 -10.57 -5.27 2.89
N VAL A 49 -9.89 -4.38 2.17
CA VAL A 49 -9.41 -3.09 2.67
C VAL A 49 -9.38 -2.06 1.53
N PHE A 50 -9.61 -0.79 1.85
CA PHE A 50 -9.72 0.31 0.88
C PHE A 50 -10.76 0.10 -0.22
N GLY A 51 -11.69 -0.85 -0.07
CA GLY A 51 -12.65 -1.23 -1.10
C GLY A 51 -12.13 -2.24 -2.14
N PHE A 52 -10.96 -2.84 -1.90
CA PHE A 52 -10.37 -3.93 -2.69
C PHE A 52 -10.44 -5.25 -1.93
N THR A 53 -10.49 -6.36 -2.68
CA THR A 53 -10.39 -7.72 -2.14
C THR A 53 -9.08 -8.36 -2.60
N LEU A 54 -8.24 -8.79 -1.67
CA LEU A 54 -7.00 -9.50 -2.00
C LEU A 54 -7.31 -10.88 -2.59
N GLY A 55 -6.59 -11.26 -3.66
CA GLY A 55 -6.85 -12.47 -4.44
C GLY A 55 -7.90 -12.31 -5.55
N GLU A 56 -8.70 -11.24 -5.53
CA GLU A 56 -9.75 -11.01 -6.54
C GLU A 56 -9.55 -9.73 -7.35
N THR A 57 -9.29 -8.59 -6.69
CA THR A 57 -9.14 -7.30 -7.37
C THR A 57 -7.93 -7.33 -8.30
N ARG A 58 -8.15 -7.00 -9.58
CA ARG A 58 -7.08 -7.03 -10.59
C ARG A 58 -6.30 -5.72 -10.67
N LEU A 59 -5.06 -5.79 -11.16
CA LEU A 59 -4.23 -4.60 -11.37
C LEU A 59 -4.92 -3.55 -12.26
N ALA A 60 -5.58 -3.97 -13.35
CA ALA A 60 -6.31 -3.06 -14.23
C ALA A 60 -7.38 -2.25 -13.51
N GLU A 61 -8.08 -2.86 -12.54
CA GLU A 61 -9.11 -2.20 -11.75
C GLU A 61 -8.49 -1.20 -10.79
N LEU A 62 -7.38 -1.56 -10.16
CA LEU A 62 -6.65 -0.70 -9.22
C LEU A 62 -6.05 0.52 -9.94
N ARG A 63 -5.47 0.35 -11.13
CA ARG A 63 -4.98 1.48 -11.97
C ARG A 63 -6.09 2.45 -12.35
N ARG A 64 -7.22 1.93 -12.84
CA ARG A 64 -8.41 2.75 -13.12
C ARG A 64 -8.88 3.50 -11.89
N PHE A 65 -8.83 2.85 -10.73
CA PHE A 65 -9.28 3.45 -9.49
C PHE A 65 -8.31 4.55 -9.00
N PHE A 66 -6.99 4.33 -9.04
CA PHE A 66 -6.03 5.37 -8.66
C PHE A 66 -5.88 6.47 -9.72
N GLY A 67 -6.28 6.21 -10.96
CA GLY A 67 -6.16 7.16 -12.06
C GLY A 67 -4.73 7.27 -12.62
N GLU A 68 -3.88 6.29 -12.33
CA GLU A 68 -2.49 6.21 -12.79
C GLU A 68 -2.08 4.75 -13.00
N ASP A 69 -1.02 4.51 -13.78
CA ASP A 69 -0.51 3.16 -14.06
C ASP A 69 0.38 2.59 -12.94
N GLY A 70 0.99 3.46 -12.15
CA GLY A 70 2.04 3.09 -11.20
C GLY A 70 3.31 2.56 -11.88
N THR A 71 4.38 2.45 -11.10
CA THR A 71 5.67 1.91 -11.55
C THR A 71 5.74 0.42 -11.25
N ILE A 72 5.57 -0.40 -12.28
CA ILE A 72 5.67 -1.86 -12.19
C ILE A 72 7.12 -2.34 -12.31
N ASN A 73 7.54 -3.23 -11.42
CA ASN A 73 8.85 -3.90 -11.49
C ASN A 73 8.73 -5.35 -11.01
N LEU A 74 9.60 -6.20 -11.52
CA LEU A 74 9.81 -7.54 -11.00
C LEU A 74 11.03 -7.52 -10.07
N PHE A 75 10.91 -8.14 -8.91
CA PHE A 75 11.97 -8.28 -7.92
C PHE A 75 12.39 -9.74 -7.81
N GLU A 76 13.70 -9.96 -7.67
CA GLU A 76 14.29 -11.23 -7.28
C GLU A 76 14.90 -11.10 -5.88
N THR A 77 14.42 -11.89 -4.94
CA THR A 77 14.95 -12.03 -3.58
C THR A 77 15.65 -13.39 -3.44
N PRO A 78 16.99 -13.43 -3.44
CA PRO A 78 17.75 -14.66 -3.34
C PRO A 78 17.46 -15.42 -2.04
N GLY A 79 17.28 -16.74 -2.13
CA GLY A 79 17.08 -17.61 -0.96
C GLY A 79 15.65 -17.61 -0.39
N ALA A 80 14.75 -16.76 -0.91
CA ALA A 80 13.33 -16.83 -0.57
C ALA A 80 12.66 -18.06 -1.22
N ARG A 81 11.60 -18.57 -0.59
CA ARG A 81 10.79 -19.68 -1.12
C ARG A 81 10.13 -19.33 -2.46
N GLU A 82 9.65 -18.10 -2.58
CA GLU A 82 9.15 -17.52 -3.82
C GLU A 82 10.10 -16.37 -4.19
N PRO A 83 11.16 -16.64 -4.95
CA PRO A 83 12.21 -15.66 -5.19
C PRO A 83 11.77 -14.53 -6.11
N LEU A 84 10.78 -14.74 -6.98
CA LEU A 84 10.30 -13.70 -7.90
C LEU A 84 8.97 -13.12 -7.42
N ALA A 85 8.84 -11.80 -7.44
CA ALA A 85 7.59 -11.11 -7.16
C ALA A 85 7.45 -9.88 -8.07
N VAL A 86 6.23 -9.60 -8.53
CA VAL A 86 5.94 -8.36 -9.23
C VAL A 86 5.30 -7.39 -8.24
N GLU A 87 5.85 -6.18 -8.18
CA GLU A 87 5.29 -5.09 -7.40
C GLU A 87 4.99 -3.89 -8.28
N VAL A 88 3.91 -3.19 -7.95
CA VAL A 88 3.47 -1.95 -8.58
C VAL A 88 3.44 -0.86 -7.54
N TYR A 89 4.28 0.16 -7.73
CA TYR A 89 4.38 1.31 -6.84
C TYR A 89 3.51 2.46 -7.33
N PHE A 90 2.65 2.98 -6.44
CA PHE A 90 1.82 4.15 -6.67
C PHE A 90 2.21 5.23 -5.67
N GLU A 91 2.44 6.45 -6.16
CA GLU A 91 2.95 7.55 -5.36
C GLU A 91 1.85 8.58 -5.12
N GLN A 92 1.75 9.08 -3.88
CA GLN A 92 0.88 10.22 -3.54
C GLN A 92 -0.62 9.99 -3.84
N VAL A 93 -1.10 8.77 -3.64
CA VAL A 93 -2.51 8.44 -3.76
C VAL A 93 -3.29 9.06 -2.60
N TYR A 94 -4.46 9.65 -2.90
CA TYR A 94 -5.36 10.25 -1.91
C TYR A 94 -6.64 9.42 -1.76
N LEU A 95 -6.86 8.84 -0.57
CA LEU A 95 -8.10 8.15 -0.21
C LEU A 95 -8.76 8.85 0.97
N GLN A 96 -9.92 9.49 0.75
CA GLN A 96 -10.69 10.16 1.82
C GLN A 96 -9.83 11.09 2.70
N SER A 97 -9.03 11.95 2.03
CA SER A 97 -8.05 12.89 2.63
C SER A 97 -6.79 12.26 3.23
N LEU A 98 -6.63 10.94 3.17
CA LEU A 98 -5.40 10.25 3.57
C LEU A 98 -4.46 10.14 2.36
N ARG A 99 -3.32 10.81 2.44
CA ARG A 99 -2.24 10.73 1.45
C ARG A 99 -1.26 9.63 1.82
N ALA A 100 -0.95 8.76 0.86
CA ALA A 100 0.01 7.68 1.05
C ALA A 100 0.62 7.21 -0.26
N ASP A 101 1.75 6.52 -0.14
CA ASP A 101 2.29 5.71 -1.22
C ASP A 101 1.82 4.26 -1.01
N PHE A 102 1.65 3.52 -2.11
CA PHE A 102 1.21 2.13 -2.11
C PHE A 102 2.21 1.26 -2.86
N ILE A 103 2.51 0.09 -2.33
CA ILE A 103 3.18 -1.00 -3.05
C ILE A 103 2.20 -2.15 -3.14
N ILE A 104 1.86 -2.55 -4.36
CA ILE A 104 0.91 -3.62 -4.64
C ILE A 104 1.68 -4.82 -5.17
N THR A 105 1.67 -5.94 -4.47
CA THR A 105 2.29 -7.17 -4.98
C THR A 105 1.22 -7.99 -5.70
N LEU A 106 1.52 -8.43 -6.93
CA LEU A 106 0.59 -9.23 -7.72
C LEU A 106 0.64 -10.71 -7.36
N ASP A 107 -0.49 -11.39 -7.52
CA ASP A 107 -0.60 -12.84 -7.42
C ASP A 107 -0.26 -13.49 -8.77
N VAL A 108 1.00 -13.90 -8.89
CA VAL A 108 1.56 -14.51 -10.09
C VAL A 108 2.46 -15.66 -9.70
N ASP A 109 2.21 -16.82 -10.31
CA ASP A 109 3.01 -18.02 -10.06
C ASP A 109 4.44 -17.89 -10.62
N GLN A 110 5.38 -18.60 -9.98
CA GLN A 110 6.80 -18.55 -10.36
C GLN A 110 7.05 -19.06 -11.78
N ALA A 111 6.22 -19.98 -12.29
CA ALA A 111 6.35 -20.52 -13.64
C ALA A 111 6.04 -19.45 -14.70
N THR A 112 5.13 -18.52 -14.41
CA THR A 112 4.85 -17.35 -15.23
C THR A 112 5.93 -16.27 -15.07
N LEU A 113 6.40 -16.03 -13.84
CA LEU A 113 7.39 -14.96 -13.58
C LEU A 113 8.78 -15.27 -14.11
N LYS A 114 9.21 -16.53 -14.09
CA LYS A 114 10.54 -16.93 -14.57
C LYS A 114 10.83 -16.50 -16.01
N PRO A 115 9.99 -16.80 -17.01
CA PRO A 115 10.26 -16.36 -18.38
C PRO A 115 10.17 -14.83 -18.54
N MET A 116 9.36 -14.13 -17.74
CA MET A 116 9.34 -12.65 -17.71
C MET A 116 10.65 -12.07 -17.16
N TYR A 117 11.21 -12.70 -16.12
CA TYR A 117 12.52 -12.33 -15.56
C TYR A 117 13.63 -12.51 -16.59
N GLU A 118 13.66 -13.64 -17.31
CA GLU A 118 14.67 -13.93 -18.35
C GLU A 118 14.61 -12.94 -19.53
N ARG A 119 13.43 -12.42 -19.84
CA ARG A 119 13.21 -11.36 -20.84
C ARG A 119 13.41 -9.94 -20.32
N GLY A 120 13.68 -9.77 -19.03
CA GLY A 120 13.76 -8.46 -18.38
C GLY A 120 14.72 -7.50 -19.08
N LEU A 121 14.28 -6.27 -19.31
CA LEU A 121 14.99 -5.27 -20.11
C LEU A 121 16.20 -4.65 -19.38
N ARG A 122 16.15 -4.61 -18.05
CA ARG A 122 17.22 -4.03 -17.21
C ARG A 122 17.19 -4.63 -15.82
N ILE A 123 18.37 -4.98 -15.30
CA ILE A 123 18.58 -5.45 -13.94
C ILE A 123 19.33 -4.38 -13.15
N SER A 124 18.81 -3.99 -11.99
CA SER A 124 19.43 -3.11 -11.01
C SER A 124 19.58 -3.86 -9.68
N LYS A 125 20.79 -3.93 -9.13
CA LYS A 125 21.00 -4.51 -7.80
C LYS A 125 20.69 -3.47 -6.72
N MET A 126 19.91 -3.84 -5.72
CA MET A 126 19.57 -3.01 -4.57
C MET A 126 20.60 -3.18 -3.44
N GLU A 127 20.64 -2.21 -2.52
CA GLU A 127 21.50 -2.28 -1.32
C GLU A 127 21.16 -3.47 -0.42
N SER A 128 19.89 -3.91 -0.43
CA SER A 128 19.42 -5.12 0.26
C SER A 128 19.97 -6.43 -0.34
N GLY A 129 20.54 -6.38 -1.54
CA GLY A 129 20.96 -7.56 -2.30
C GLY A 129 19.90 -8.05 -3.29
N ASP A 130 18.66 -7.58 -3.20
CA ASP A 130 17.60 -7.87 -4.16
C ASP A 130 17.97 -7.35 -5.55
N LYS A 131 17.42 -7.98 -6.59
CA LYS A 131 17.51 -7.45 -7.95
C LYS A 131 16.15 -6.90 -8.35
N LYS A 132 16.16 -5.69 -8.91
CA LYS A 132 15.01 -5.04 -9.52
C LYS A 132 15.12 -5.13 -11.03
N ILE A 133 14.07 -5.62 -11.67
CA ILE A 133 14.01 -5.93 -13.09
C ILE A 133 12.89 -5.11 -13.73
N LYS A 134 13.24 -4.34 -14.76
CA LYS A 134 12.26 -3.69 -15.62
C LYS A 134 11.69 -4.72 -16.59
N LEU A 135 10.38 -4.94 -16.52
CA LEU A 135 9.67 -5.89 -17.38
C LEU A 135 9.54 -5.40 -18.83
N ASP A 136 9.38 -6.34 -19.74
CA ASP A 136 8.97 -6.08 -21.12
C ASP A 136 7.53 -5.53 -21.15
N PRO A 137 7.21 -4.52 -21.99
CA PRO A 137 5.84 -3.99 -22.08
C PRO A 137 4.77 -5.05 -22.38
N THR A 138 5.09 -6.07 -23.19
CA THR A 138 4.12 -7.15 -23.48
C THR A 138 3.81 -7.99 -22.25
N ASP A 139 4.80 -8.23 -21.39
CA ASP A 139 4.61 -8.89 -20.11
C ASP A 139 3.76 -8.03 -19.16
N VAL A 140 3.98 -6.71 -19.14
CA VAL A 140 3.16 -5.78 -18.35
C VAL A 140 1.68 -5.85 -18.72
N GLU A 141 1.35 -5.94 -20.01
CA GLU A 141 -0.05 -6.09 -20.45
C GLU A 141 -0.70 -7.37 -19.91
N THR A 142 0.03 -8.48 -19.88
CA THR A 142 -0.50 -9.74 -19.31
C THR A 142 -0.77 -9.65 -17.81
N LEU A 143 -0.01 -8.81 -17.10
CA LEU A 143 -0.13 -8.64 -15.65
C LEU A 143 -1.34 -7.79 -15.24
N LEU A 144 -1.95 -7.04 -16.17
CA LEU A 144 -3.16 -6.25 -15.91
C LEU A 144 -4.34 -7.08 -15.42
N ALA A 145 -4.44 -8.34 -15.89
CA ALA A 145 -5.49 -9.26 -15.51
C ALA A 145 -5.19 -10.03 -14.21
N ARG A 146 -3.98 -9.92 -13.66
CA ARG A 146 -3.58 -10.65 -12.46
C ARG A 146 -4.17 -10.00 -11.20
N PRO A 147 -4.64 -10.81 -10.23
CA PRO A 147 -5.14 -10.28 -8.98
C PRO A 147 -4.02 -9.74 -8.10
N ILE A 148 -4.37 -8.88 -7.15
CA ILE A 148 -3.44 -8.37 -6.14
C ILE A 148 -3.34 -9.38 -4.99
N ARG A 149 -2.13 -9.69 -4.55
CA ARG A 149 -1.85 -10.62 -3.44
C ARG A 149 -1.75 -9.90 -2.10
N SER A 150 -1.12 -8.73 -2.10
CA SER A 150 -0.89 -7.94 -0.90
C SER A 150 -0.82 -6.45 -1.22
N ILE A 151 -1.07 -5.65 -0.19
CA ILE A 151 -0.99 -4.19 -0.24
C ILE A 151 -0.05 -3.75 0.88
N THR A 152 0.96 -2.96 0.55
CA THR A 152 1.74 -2.20 1.53
C THR A 152 1.36 -0.74 1.41
N TYR A 153 0.93 -0.16 2.52
CA TYR A 153 0.45 1.21 2.66
C TYR A 153 1.45 2.03 3.47
N LEU A 154 1.95 3.12 2.87
CA LEU A 154 2.93 4.02 3.47
C LEU A 154 2.31 5.41 3.63
N PRO A 155 1.58 5.68 4.73
CA PRO A 155 0.97 6.98 4.93
C PRO A 155 2.04 8.04 5.22
N GLN A 156 1.77 9.26 4.79
CA GLN A 156 2.57 10.42 5.18
C GLN A 156 2.35 10.79 6.66
N ALA A 157 1.21 10.41 7.22
CA ALA A 157 0.87 10.61 8.62
C ALA A 157 1.76 9.78 9.54
N ARG A 158 2.06 10.33 10.71
CA ARG A 158 2.72 9.62 11.81
C ARG A 158 1.67 9.27 12.86
N LEU A 159 1.75 8.07 13.41
CA LEU A 159 0.85 7.61 14.47
C LEU A 159 1.65 7.32 15.74
N ASP A 160 1.07 7.63 16.89
CA ASP A 160 1.49 7.13 18.19
C ASP A 160 0.78 5.81 18.53
N ASN A 161 1.21 5.17 19.62
CA ASN A 161 0.66 3.88 20.04
C ASN A 161 -0.84 4.00 20.38
N GLU A 162 -1.25 5.07 21.06
CA GLU A 162 -2.65 5.32 21.43
C GLU A 162 -3.54 5.44 20.17
N THR A 163 -3.08 6.17 19.14
CA THR A 163 -3.83 6.33 17.90
C THR A 163 -3.92 5.01 17.14
N ILE A 164 -2.87 4.18 17.16
CA ILE A 164 -2.91 2.83 16.58
C ILE A 164 -3.98 2.01 17.28
N GLU A 165 -3.95 1.93 18.62
CA GLU A 165 -4.95 1.17 19.39
C GLU A 165 -6.37 1.69 19.19
N LYS A 166 -6.56 3.01 19.16
CA LYS A 166 -7.89 3.62 18.96
C LYS A 166 -8.47 3.33 17.58
N ARG A 167 -7.63 3.29 16.54
CA ARG A 167 -8.06 3.10 15.15
C ARG A 167 -8.17 1.62 14.80
N PHE A 168 -7.14 0.84 15.15
CA PHE A 168 -7.00 -0.55 14.75
C PHE A 168 -7.45 -1.52 15.84
N GLY A 169 -7.52 -1.12 17.11
CA GLY A 169 -7.76 -2.02 18.24
C GLY A 169 -6.47 -2.65 18.77
N PRO A 170 -6.54 -3.47 19.83
CA PRO A 170 -5.38 -4.14 20.39
C PRO A 170 -4.83 -5.20 19.42
N PRO A 171 -3.50 -5.34 19.29
CA PRO A 171 -2.89 -6.39 18.48
C PRO A 171 -2.95 -7.74 19.19
N SER A 172 -2.86 -8.83 18.42
CA SER A 172 -2.68 -10.17 18.99
C SER A 172 -1.27 -10.33 19.56
N GLU A 173 -0.29 -9.68 18.92
CA GLU A 173 1.11 -9.72 19.35
C GLU A 173 1.83 -8.43 18.94
N ARG A 174 2.82 -8.02 19.74
CA ARG A 174 3.80 -7.00 19.35
C ARG A 174 5.19 -7.63 19.27
N ARG A 175 5.95 -7.30 18.22
CA ARG A 175 7.35 -7.73 18.05
C ARG A 175 8.27 -6.52 17.78
N LEU A 176 9.31 -6.35 18.57
CA LEU A 176 10.39 -5.39 18.40
C LEU A 176 11.51 -6.03 17.58
N ASP A 177 11.85 -5.41 16.45
CA ASP A 177 13.07 -5.71 15.72
C ASP A 177 14.24 -4.94 16.37
N PRO A 178 15.19 -5.63 17.03
CA PRO A 178 16.29 -4.98 17.74
C PRO A 178 17.31 -4.34 16.79
N SER A 179 17.33 -4.70 15.50
CA SER A 179 18.30 -4.19 14.54
C SER A 179 18.02 -2.75 14.13
N ASN A 180 16.75 -2.33 14.13
CA ASN A 180 16.30 -1.04 13.64
C ASN A 180 15.33 -0.31 14.60
N GLY A 181 14.92 -0.96 15.69
CA GLY A 181 14.01 -0.40 16.70
C GLY A 181 12.56 -0.26 16.20
N ILE A 182 12.16 -1.00 15.17
CA ILE A 182 10.80 -1.02 14.65
C ILE A 182 9.96 -1.96 15.53
N ILE A 183 8.78 -1.49 15.94
CA ILE A 183 7.78 -2.30 16.63
C ILE A 183 6.69 -2.68 15.63
N HIS A 184 6.54 -3.97 15.40
CA HIS A 184 5.46 -4.57 14.62
C HIS A 184 4.27 -4.87 15.53
N TRP A 185 3.08 -4.46 15.11
CA TRP A 185 1.79 -4.77 15.72
C TRP A 185 1.09 -5.77 14.80
N LEU A 186 0.96 -7.02 15.24
CA LEU A 186 0.50 -8.13 14.43
C LEU A 186 -1.00 -8.40 14.66
N TYR A 187 -1.75 -8.50 13.56
CA TYR A 187 -3.18 -8.80 13.56
C TYR A 187 -3.48 -10.00 12.65
N PRO A 188 -3.02 -11.22 13.01
CA PRO A 188 -3.17 -12.43 12.19
C PRO A 188 -4.63 -12.70 11.79
N ASP A 189 -5.55 -12.56 12.73
CA ASP A 189 -6.99 -12.83 12.52
C ASP A 189 -7.67 -11.85 11.54
N ARG A 190 -6.99 -10.74 11.22
CA ARG A 190 -7.47 -9.73 10.27
C ARG A 190 -6.53 -9.55 9.07
N GLY A 191 -5.40 -10.25 9.03
CA GLY A 191 -4.50 -10.28 7.89
C GLY A 191 -3.68 -9.00 7.67
N PHE A 192 -3.19 -8.36 8.74
CA PHE A 192 -2.28 -7.21 8.56
C PHE A 192 -1.26 -7.02 9.69
N ASP A 193 -0.14 -6.38 9.37
CA ASP A 193 0.87 -5.90 10.32
C ASP A 193 1.03 -4.38 10.23
N ILE A 194 1.34 -3.74 11.35
CA ILE A 194 1.74 -2.33 11.40
C ILE A 194 3.17 -2.25 11.94
N ALA A 195 4.12 -1.91 11.07
CA ALA A 195 5.50 -1.62 11.44
C ALA A 195 5.64 -0.14 11.79
N ARG A 196 5.95 0.18 13.05
CA ARG A 196 6.14 1.55 13.54
C ARG A 196 7.58 1.77 13.98
N ASN A 197 8.22 2.84 13.48
CA ASN A 197 9.52 3.25 13.98
C ASN A 197 9.42 4.22 15.15
N THR A 198 10.55 4.50 15.80
CA THR A 198 10.66 5.42 16.95
C THR A 198 10.20 6.86 16.66
N LYS A 199 10.20 7.28 15.39
CA LYS A 199 9.74 8.61 14.96
C LYS A 199 8.22 8.66 14.66
N GLY A 200 7.51 7.56 14.87
CA GLY A 200 6.08 7.42 14.61
C GLY A 200 5.71 7.24 13.13
N LYS A 201 6.68 7.08 12.23
CA LYS A 201 6.36 6.67 10.86
C LYS A 201 5.89 5.22 10.91
N ILE A 202 4.87 4.93 10.12
CA ILE A 202 4.30 3.59 10.03
C ILE A 202 4.35 3.07 8.60
N VAL A 203 4.38 1.75 8.48
CA VAL A 203 4.08 1.00 7.26
C VAL A 203 3.03 -0.05 7.65
N ILE A 204 2.00 -0.23 6.84
CA ILE A 204 0.98 -1.26 7.07
C ILE A 204 1.00 -2.24 5.91
N GLN A 205 1.14 -3.53 6.18
CA GLN A 205 1.05 -4.57 5.14
C GLN A 205 -0.21 -5.38 5.35
N TYR A 206 -0.98 -5.59 4.27
CA TYR A 206 -2.21 -6.36 4.25
C TYR A 206 -2.03 -7.59 3.37
N VAL A 207 -2.46 -8.73 3.89
CA VAL A 207 -2.44 -10.05 3.24
C VAL A 207 -3.74 -10.78 3.55
N ASN A 208 -4.02 -11.86 2.81
CA ASN A 208 -5.06 -12.80 3.25
C ASN A 208 -4.65 -13.45 4.57
N ARG A 209 -5.63 -13.75 5.44
CA ARG A 209 -5.36 -14.35 6.77
C ARG A 209 -4.58 -15.67 6.66
N ALA A 210 -4.89 -16.47 5.64
CA ALA A 210 -4.19 -17.72 5.35
C ALA A 210 -2.71 -17.52 4.96
N ASP A 211 -2.35 -16.32 4.50
CA ASP A 211 -1.01 -15.94 4.07
C ASP A 211 -0.24 -15.16 5.14
N PHE A 212 -0.78 -15.00 6.36
CA PHE A 212 -0.18 -14.15 7.38
C PHE A 212 1.25 -14.55 7.76
N SER A 213 1.60 -15.83 7.64
CA SER A 213 2.97 -16.31 7.87
C SER A 213 4.01 -15.59 7.00
N ARG A 214 3.63 -15.04 5.84
CA ARG A 214 4.52 -14.24 4.98
C ARG A 214 4.99 -12.96 5.67
N LEU A 215 4.18 -12.38 6.55
CA LEU A 215 4.55 -11.19 7.34
C LEU A 215 5.36 -11.58 8.58
N GLU A 216 5.19 -12.79 9.09
CA GLU A 216 5.89 -13.25 10.28
C GLU A 216 7.30 -13.78 10.01
N LEU A 217 7.51 -14.44 8.86
CA LEU A 217 8.79 -15.06 8.51
C LEU A 217 9.98 -14.08 8.55
N PRO A 218 9.88 -12.85 8.02
CA PRO A 218 10.94 -11.85 8.13
C PRO A 218 11.23 -11.42 9.59
N LEU A 219 10.29 -11.66 10.51
CA LEU A 219 10.36 -11.24 11.91
C LEU A 219 10.87 -12.34 12.84
N ALA A 220 11.42 -13.45 12.34
CA ALA A 220 11.83 -14.59 13.15
C ALA A 220 12.89 -14.29 14.23
N GLY A 221 13.62 -13.16 14.13
CA GLY A 221 14.57 -12.68 15.14
C GLY A 221 14.05 -11.54 16.04
N ALA A 222 12.82 -11.08 15.82
CA ALA A 222 12.19 -10.03 16.61
C ALA A 222 11.72 -10.57 17.97
N GLN A 223 11.77 -9.72 18.98
CA GLN A 223 11.45 -10.08 20.38
C GLN A 223 10.16 -9.40 20.81
N SER A 224 9.45 -9.89 21.83
CA SER A 224 8.38 -9.08 22.41
C SER A 224 8.98 -7.77 22.93
N PRO A 225 8.38 -6.60 22.65
CA PRO A 225 8.84 -5.37 23.26
C PRO A 225 8.76 -5.55 24.78
N ALA A 226 9.82 -5.16 25.50
CA ALA A 226 9.71 -4.99 26.95
C ALA A 226 8.50 -4.08 27.20
N ASP A 227 7.58 -4.50 28.06
CA ASP A 227 6.42 -3.67 28.41
C ASP A 227 6.96 -2.27 28.71
N GLU A 228 6.50 -1.29 27.93
CA GLU A 228 6.69 0.12 28.24
C GLU A 228 5.94 0.31 29.55
N ALA A 229 6.66 0.10 30.67
CA ALA A 229 6.12 0.12 32.00
C ALA A 229 5.33 1.42 32.11
N ALA A 230 4.02 1.28 32.39
CA ALA A 230 3.16 2.41 32.67
C ALA A 230 3.89 3.33 33.65
N PRO A 231 3.91 4.66 33.42
CA PRO A 231 4.50 5.56 34.40
C PRO A 231 3.81 5.30 35.75
N PRO A 232 4.56 5.27 36.86
CA PRO A 232 3.97 4.98 38.17
C PRO A 232 2.86 6.01 38.50
N PRO A 233 1.85 5.59 39.29
CA PRO A 233 0.65 6.38 39.58
C PRO A 233 0.95 7.73 40.25
#